data_AF-A0A918I0Y9-F1
#
_entry.id   AF-A0A918I0Y9-F1
#
_cell.length_a   1.000
_cell.length_b   1.000
_cell.length_c   1.000
_cell.angle_alpha   90.00
_cell.angle_beta   90.00
_cell.angle_gamma   90.00
#
_symmetry.space_group_name_H-M   'P 1'
#
loop_
_entity.id
_entity.type
_entity.pdbx_description
1 polymer ?
#
loop_
_entity_poly.entity_id
_entity_poly.type
_entity_poly.pdbx_seq_one_letter_code
_entity_poly.pdbx_strand_id
1 'polypeptide(L)'
;MTATRKRSVRSTQAEANFRARVEELGGEVLEPNWLGARYCHRVRCVQGHLATPRPTDVQKGKGLCRTCAGNDPRATEAAFRQRVTELGGEVLEPMWLGKHHGHRVRCAAGHLAAPRPNHVQQGGGLCRTCARNDPKAAEEAFRSRVDELGGVVLETTWLGKNKGHRVRCAQGHESTPRPSHVQQGKGICRVCAGRDPRAAEAAFQARVKKLGGIVLEPVWLGAGEGHRVRCAQGHESAARPSDVQQGRGLCRTCAGKAWDVFYVVADDLNDVVKFGITSGDPRPRLRHHARDGFDHVIRLVEGLPGDVAPRLERTVLAALRDARESPVRGAEYFPVRTLALILALTDGWTASSVPKPSPAGAPRQDPRREHAPR
;
A
#
# COMPACT_ATOMS: atom_id res chain seq x y z
N MET A 1 40.83 16.13 -54.26
CA MET A 1 39.50 15.62 -53.89
C MET A 1 39.65 14.77 -52.65
N THR A 2 39.28 15.30 -51.48
CA THR A 2 39.45 14.64 -50.18
C THR A 2 38.41 13.53 -50.02
N ALA A 3 38.87 12.29 -49.87
CA ALA A 3 38.02 11.13 -49.66
C ALA A 3 37.19 11.29 -48.37
N THR A 4 35.88 11.44 -48.51
CA THR A 4 34.95 11.49 -47.38
C THR A 4 34.92 10.12 -46.71
N ARG A 5 35.55 9.99 -45.55
CA ARG A 5 35.53 8.76 -44.73
C ARG A 5 34.06 8.34 -44.49
N LYS A 6 33.67 7.15 -44.95
CA LYS A 6 32.34 6.58 -44.69
C LYS A 6 32.09 6.50 -43.18
N ARG A 7 31.01 7.12 -42.71
CA ARG A 7 30.60 7.11 -41.29
C ARG A 7 30.15 5.70 -40.89
N SER A 8 30.42 5.31 -39.65
CA SER A 8 29.99 4.03 -39.11
C SER A 8 28.46 3.97 -38.97
N VAL A 9 27.88 2.76 -39.12
CA VAL A 9 26.43 2.53 -38.97
C VAL A 9 25.89 3.10 -37.65
N ARG A 10 26.63 2.93 -36.55
CA ARG A 10 26.29 3.48 -35.23
C ARG A 10 26.24 5.02 -35.22
N SER A 11 27.13 5.68 -35.95
CA SER A 11 27.16 7.16 -36.04
C SER A 11 26.01 7.71 -36.88
N THR A 12 25.61 6.99 -37.93
CA THR A 12 24.44 7.34 -38.75
C THR A 12 23.15 7.17 -37.96
N GLN A 13 23.00 6.05 -37.24
CA GLN A 13 21.83 5.82 -36.38
C GLN A 13 21.72 6.85 -35.25
N ALA A 14 22.85 7.22 -34.63
CA ALA A 14 22.86 8.22 -33.56
C ALA A 14 22.40 9.60 -34.05
N GLU A 15 22.77 10.00 -35.27
CA GLU A 15 22.27 11.23 -35.88
C GLU A 15 20.76 11.15 -36.15
N ALA A 16 20.30 10.07 -36.78
CA ALA A 16 18.88 9.89 -37.09
C ALA A 16 18.01 9.95 -35.82
N ASN A 17 18.41 9.23 -34.77
CA ASN A 17 17.71 9.23 -33.48
C ASN A 17 17.73 10.62 -32.82
N PHE A 18 18.83 11.37 -32.94
CA PHE A 18 18.91 12.71 -32.40
C PHE A 18 17.98 13.68 -33.14
N ARG A 19 18.00 13.68 -34.47
CA ARG A 19 17.15 14.55 -35.30
C ARG A 19 15.66 14.23 -35.07
N ALA A 20 15.28 12.95 -35.09
CA ALA A 20 13.91 12.53 -34.81
C ALA A 20 13.44 12.98 -33.42
N ARG A 21 14.30 12.84 -32.39
CA ARG A 21 13.94 13.29 -31.03
C ARG A 21 13.85 14.82 -30.90
N VAL A 22 14.66 15.56 -31.66
CA VAL A 22 14.59 17.03 -31.70
C VAL A 22 13.29 17.48 -32.35
N GLU A 23 12.90 16.85 -33.46
CA GLU A 23 11.63 17.10 -34.16
C GLU A 23 10.41 16.72 -33.30
N GLU A 24 10.43 15.56 -32.63
CA GLU A 24 9.38 15.13 -31.69
C GLU A 24 9.15 16.15 -30.57
N LEU A 25 10.22 16.80 -30.10
CA LEU A 25 10.18 17.84 -29.07
C LEU A 25 9.91 19.25 -29.65
N GLY A 26 9.53 19.34 -30.93
CA GLY A 26 9.19 20.57 -31.64
C GLY A 26 10.37 21.52 -31.87
N GLY A 27 11.60 20.99 -31.89
CA GLY A 27 12.81 21.76 -32.12
C GLY A 27 13.42 21.56 -33.51
N GLU A 28 14.40 22.39 -33.83
CA GLU A 28 15.11 22.41 -35.10
C GLU A 28 16.62 22.27 -34.85
N VAL A 29 17.28 21.36 -35.57
CA VAL A 29 18.75 21.25 -35.55
C VAL A 29 19.34 22.27 -36.52
N LEU A 30 20.13 23.21 -36.01
CA LEU A 30 20.70 24.32 -36.79
C LEU A 30 22.06 24.00 -37.41
N GLU A 31 22.58 22.80 -37.18
CA GLU A 31 23.86 22.37 -37.69
C GLU A 31 23.73 21.69 -39.05
N PRO A 32 24.52 22.13 -40.05
CA PRO A 32 24.48 21.54 -41.38
C PRO A 32 25.10 20.13 -41.39
N ASN A 33 26.05 19.86 -40.49
CA ASN A 33 26.80 18.61 -40.43
C ASN A 33 26.73 17.97 -39.05
N TRP A 34 26.66 16.65 -39.01
CA TRP A 34 26.72 15.89 -37.77
C TRP A 34 28.10 15.96 -37.11
N LEU A 35 28.17 16.59 -35.94
CA LEU A 35 29.42 16.72 -35.17
C LEU A 35 29.83 15.44 -34.42
N GLY A 36 28.93 14.45 -34.27
CA GLY A 36 29.17 13.21 -33.53
C GLY A 36 28.42 13.14 -32.19
N ALA A 37 28.05 11.94 -31.77
CA ALA A 37 27.13 11.72 -30.62
C ALA A 37 27.61 12.25 -29.26
N ARG A 38 28.91 12.55 -29.12
CA ARG A 38 29.51 13.07 -27.88
C ARG A 38 29.63 14.59 -27.85
N TYR A 39 29.45 15.25 -28.99
CA TYR A 39 29.56 16.69 -29.12
C TYR A 39 28.19 17.33 -28.93
N CYS A 40 28.19 18.61 -28.55
CA CYS A 40 26.96 19.38 -28.41
C CYS A 40 26.54 19.91 -29.77
N HIS A 41 25.24 19.94 -30.02
CA HIS A 41 24.67 20.40 -31.29
C HIS A 41 23.81 21.63 -31.07
N ARG A 42 23.94 22.66 -31.90
CA ARG A 42 23.08 23.84 -31.89
C ARG A 42 21.68 23.45 -32.35
N VAL A 43 20.71 23.70 -31.49
CA VAL A 43 19.28 23.51 -31.76
C VAL A 43 18.50 24.75 -31.36
N ARG A 44 17.38 24.99 -32.04
CA ARG A 44 16.34 25.92 -31.62
C ARG A 44 15.19 25.12 -31.04
N CYS A 45 14.80 25.35 -29.79
CA CYS A 45 13.64 24.64 -29.22
C CYS A 45 12.31 25.23 -29.72
N VAL A 46 11.19 24.57 -29.40
CA VAL A 46 9.82 25.02 -29.74
C VAL A 46 9.47 26.43 -29.26
N GLN A 47 10.12 26.91 -28.18
CA GLN A 47 9.95 28.26 -27.65
C GLN A 47 10.97 29.27 -28.23
N GLY A 48 11.70 28.90 -29.28
CA GLY A 48 12.66 29.75 -29.97
C GLY A 48 14.04 29.89 -29.30
N HIS A 49 14.28 29.26 -28.14
CA HIS A 49 15.58 29.35 -27.46
C HIS A 49 16.69 28.62 -28.23
N LEU A 50 17.83 29.29 -28.39
CA LEU A 50 19.05 28.67 -28.90
C LEU A 50 19.75 27.89 -27.80
N ALA A 51 20.01 26.60 -28.03
CA ALA A 51 20.65 25.71 -27.08
C ALA A 51 21.69 24.79 -27.75
N THR A 52 22.60 24.26 -26.95
CA THR A 52 23.65 23.32 -27.39
C THR A 52 23.57 21.99 -26.63
N PRO A 53 22.46 21.24 -26.70
CA PRO A 53 22.34 19.97 -26.00
C PRO A 53 23.27 18.90 -26.61
N ARG A 54 23.66 17.93 -25.77
CA ARG A 54 24.34 16.73 -26.23
C ARG A 54 23.31 15.69 -26.67
N PRO A 55 23.48 14.98 -27.81
CA PRO A 55 22.54 13.99 -28.29
C PRO A 55 22.12 12.92 -27.26
N THR A 56 23.08 12.43 -26.48
CA THR A 56 22.82 11.44 -25.42
C THR A 56 21.93 11.98 -24.30
N ASP A 57 21.98 13.27 -24.00
CA ASP A 57 21.16 13.88 -22.95
C ASP A 57 19.73 14.13 -23.44
N VAL A 58 19.57 14.49 -24.71
CA VAL A 58 18.25 14.63 -25.36
C VAL A 58 17.53 13.29 -25.44
N GLN A 59 18.22 12.23 -25.84
CA GLN A 59 17.66 10.87 -25.88
C GLN A 59 17.27 10.33 -24.49
N LYS A 60 17.95 10.79 -23.42
CA LYS A 60 17.61 10.46 -22.03
C LYS A 60 16.49 11.34 -21.45
N GLY A 61 15.87 12.20 -22.26
CA GLY A 61 14.73 13.02 -21.83
C GLY A 61 15.08 14.27 -21.02
N LYS A 62 16.33 14.76 -21.05
CA LYS A 62 16.72 15.99 -20.33
C LYS A 62 16.25 17.31 -20.99
N GLY A 63 15.53 17.22 -22.10
CA GLY A 63 15.01 18.36 -22.86
C GLY A 63 16.02 18.96 -23.86
N LEU A 64 15.51 19.77 -24.79
CA LEU A 64 16.31 20.42 -25.85
C LEU A 64 17.05 21.67 -25.37
N CYS A 65 16.46 22.44 -24.47
CA CYS A 65 17.08 23.62 -23.90
C CYS A 65 16.91 23.63 -22.38
N ARG A 66 17.90 24.20 -21.69
CA ARG A 66 17.92 24.24 -20.22
C ARG A 66 16.79 25.09 -19.65
N THR A 67 16.37 26.13 -20.36
CA THR A 67 15.26 27.00 -19.97
C THR A 67 13.93 26.26 -19.95
N CYS A 68 13.51 25.65 -21.06
CA CYS A 68 12.26 24.88 -21.10
C CYS A 68 12.33 23.61 -20.24
N ALA A 69 13.53 23.06 -20.00
CA ALA A 69 13.74 21.93 -19.11
C ALA A 69 13.79 22.31 -17.61
N GLY A 70 13.52 23.58 -17.24
CA GLY A 70 13.55 24.03 -15.84
C GLY A 70 14.92 23.96 -15.18
N ASN A 71 15.99 23.98 -15.97
CA ASN A 71 17.39 23.88 -15.56
C ASN A 71 18.19 25.14 -15.92
N ASP A 72 17.52 26.25 -16.23
CA ASP A 72 18.17 27.55 -16.38
C ASP A 72 18.67 28.04 -15.01
N PRO A 73 20.00 28.21 -14.82
CA PRO A 73 20.55 28.71 -13.56
C PRO A 73 19.99 30.06 -13.14
N ARG A 74 19.68 30.96 -14.10
CA ARG A 74 19.14 32.30 -13.80
C ARG A 74 17.71 32.22 -13.27
N ALA A 75 16.84 31.48 -13.95
CA ALA A 75 15.49 31.22 -13.46
C ALA A 75 15.49 30.51 -12.10
N THR A 76 16.40 29.55 -11.89
CA THR A 76 16.51 28.82 -10.62
C THR A 76 16.97 29.73 -9.47
N GLU A 77 17.94 30.60 -9.74
CA GLU A 77 18.40 31.62 -8.78
C GLU A 77 17.27 32.59 -8.42
N ALA A 78 16.59 33.14 -9.42
CA ALA A 78 15.49 34.08 -9.22
C ALA A 78 14.38 33.46 -8.37
N ALA A 79 13.95 32.23 -8.70
CA ALA A 79 12.95 31.51 -7.93
C ALA A 79 13.41 31.26 -6.49
N PHE A 80 14.69 30.92 -6.26
CA PHE A 80 15.22 30.74 -4.92
C PHE A 80 15.21 32.04 -4.11
N ARG A 81 15.67 33.15 -4.69
CA ARG A 81 15.66 34.47 -4.04
C ARG A 81 14.24 34.89 -3.68
N GLN A 82 13.30 34.74 -4.62
CA GLN A 82 11.87 35.00 -4.38
C GLN A 82 11.34 34.16 -3.21
N ARG A 83 11.60 32.86 -3.21
CA ARG A 83 11.12 31.96 -2.15
C ARG A 83 11.72 32.31 -0.78
N VAL A 84 12.97 32.74 -0.74
CA VAL A 84 13.60 33.23 0.49
C VAL A 84 12.88 34.48 1.01
N THR A 85 12.55 35.43 0.13
CA THR A 85 11.79 36.63 0.48
C THR A 85 10.37 36.31 0.96
N GLU A 86 9.66 35.39 0.31
CA GLU A 86 8.32 34.93 0.74
C GLU A 86 8.33 34.33 2.15
N LEU A 87 9.43 33.66 2.52
CA LEU A 87 9.63 33.10 3.86
C LEU A 87 10.20 34.12 4.86
N GLY A 88 10.21 35.41 4.49
CA GLY A 88 10.69 36.53 5.31
C GLY A 88 12.20 36.56 5.51
N GLY A 89 12.97 35.86 4.67
CA GLY A 89 14.42 35.83 4.74
C GLY A 89 15.10 36.72 3.70
N GLU A 90 16.41 36.83 3.83
CA GLU A 90 17.30 37.62 2.97
C GLU A 90 18.47 36.77 2.51
N VAL A 91 18.73 36.71 1.20
CA VAL A 91 19.92 36.05 0.65
C VAL A 91 21.11 36.98 0.79
N LEU A 92 22.10 36.59 1.59
CA LEU A 92 23.35 37.32 1.82
C LEU A 92 24.46 36.92 0.85
N GLU A 93 24.29 35.80 0.14
CA GLU A 93 25.26 35.31 -0.83
C GLU A 93 25.28 36.22 -2.08
N PRO A 94 26.42 36.84 -2.44
CA PRO A 94 26.50 37.74 -3.59
C PRO A 94 26.45 37.00 -4.93
N MET A 95 26.86 35.72 -4.95
CA MET A 95 26.92 34.92 -6.17
C MET A 95 26.07 33.67 -6.09
N TRP A 96 25.58 33.22 -7.25
CA TRP A 96 24.89 31.95 -7.36
C TRP A 96 25.86 30.76 -7.33
N LEU A 97 25.87 30.02 -6.21
CA LEU A 97 26.68 28.81 -6.03
C LEU A 97 26.07 27.55 -6.69
N GLY A 98 24.86 27.64 -7.24
CA GLY A 98 24.16 26.49 -7.85
C GLY A 98 23.14 25.81 -6.92
N LYS A 99 22.14 25.16 -7.51
CA LYS A 99 20.94 24.65 -6.81
C LYS A 99 21.16 23.57 -5.74
N HIS A 100 22.34 22.95 -5.73
CA HIS A 100 22.73 21.89 -4.80
C HIS A 100 23.68 22.35 -3.69
N HIS A 101 24.21 23.58 -3.78
CA HIS A 101 25.06 24.17 -2.76
C HIS A 101 24.23 25.02 -1.80
N GLY A 102 24.71 25.19 -0.57
CA GLY A 102 24.04 26.05 0.41
C GLY A 102 24.40 27.52 0.16
N HIS A 103 23.42 28.40 0.21
CA HIS A 103 23.64 29.85 0.09
C HIS A 103 23.47 30.51 1.44
N ARG A 104 24.34 31.46 1.79
CA ARG A 104 24.18 32.23 3.02
C ARG A 104 22.88 33.04 2.98
N VAL A 105 22.01 32.78 3.95
CA VAL A 105 20.69 33.40 4.11
C VAL A 105 20.50 33.80 5.57
N ARG A 106 19.89 34.96 5.80
CA ARG A 106 19.33 35.37 7.09
C ARG A 106 17.83 35.08 7.08
N CYS A 107 17.32 34.28 8.01
CA CYS A 107 15.88 34.02 8.08
C CYS A 107 15.11 35.18 8.75
N ALA A 108 13.78 35.13 8.74
CA ALA A 108 12.91 36.12 9.39
C ALA A 108 13.20 36.33 10.89
N ALA A 109 13.65 35.29 11.59
CA ALA A 109 14.04 35.35 13.00
C ALA A 109 15.51 35.80 13.20
N GLY A 110 16.19 36.27 12.16
CA GLY A 110 17.57 36.78 12.23
C GLY A 110 18.69 35.73 12.19
N HIS A 111 18.37 34.43 12.18
CA HIS A 111 19.38 33.38 12.15
C HIS A 111 20.11 33.29 10.81
N LEU A 112 21.44 33.14 10.86
CA LEU A 112 22.26 32.82 9.70
C LEU A 112 22.20 31.32 9.39
N ALA A 113 21.87 30.98 8.15
CA ALA A 113 21.77 29.61 7.67
C ALA A 113 22.32 29.48 6.25
N ALA A 114 22.60 28.23 5.85
CA ALA A 114 23.03 27.89 4.50
C ALA A 114 22.08 26.88 3.83
N PRO A 115 20.79 27.22 3.62
CA PRO A 115 19.85 26.31 2.99
C PRO A 115 20.21 26.04 1.52
N ARG A 116 19.91 24.84 1.03
CA ARG A 116 20.09 24.48 -0.38
C ARG A 116 18.85 24.93 -1.18
N PRO A 117 19.00 25.60 -2.34
CA PRO A 117 17.88 26.08 -3.14
C PRO A 117 16.84 25.01 -3.47
N ASN A 118 17.25 23.82 -3.91
CA ASN A 118 16.31 22.73 -4.19
C ASN A 118 15.49 22.31 -2.95
N HIS A 119 16.07 22.35 -1.75
CA HIS A 119 15.35 21.99 -0.54
C HIS A 119 14.30 23.03 -0.18
N VAL A 120 14.64 24.31 -0.31
CA VAL A 120 13.73 25.44 -0.04
C VAL A 120 12.57 25.45 -1.05
N GLN A 121 12.85 25.18 -2.32
CA GLN A 121 11.83 25.06 -3.37
C GLN A 121 10.87 23.89 -3.13
N GLN A 122 11.32 22.81 -2.50
CA GLN A 122 10.49 21.66 -2.13
C GLN A 122 9.71 21.87 -0.81
N GLY A 123 9.64 23.10 -0.30
CA GLY A 123 8.93 23.44 0.93
C GLY A 123 9.77 23.29 2.21
N GLY A 124 11.08 23.09 2.10
CA GLY A 124 12.00 23.11 3.24
C GLY A 124 12.16 24.52 3.86
N GLY A 125 12.39 24.58 5.16
CA GLY A 125 12.60 25.85 5.87
C GLY A 125 13.97 26.49 5.60
N LEU A 126 14.05 27.82 5.79
CA LEU A 126 15.29 28.59 5.58
C LEU A 126 16.37 28.31 6.65
N CYS A 127 15.95 28.16 7.90
CA CYS A 127 16.80 27.98 9.07
C CYS A 127 16.43 26.66 9.77
N ARG A 128 17.43 25.88 10.17
CA ARG A 128 17.21 24.64 10.93
C ARG A 128 16.62 24.91 12.32
N THR A 129 17.00 26.01 12.95
CA THR A 129 16.47 26.45 14.25
C THR A 129 14.97 26.71 14.17
N CYS A 130 14.53 27.57 13.25
CA CYS A 130 13.11 27.91 13.12
C CYS A 130 12.30 26.78 12.48
N ALA A 131 12.92 25.94 11.65
CA ALA A 131 12.30 24.72 11.12
C ALA A 131 12.24 23.56 12.15
N ARG A 132 12.63 23.79 13.42
CA ARG A 132 12.69 22.77 14.48
C ARG A 132 13.42 21.49 14.04
N ASN A 133 14.49 21.69 13.29
CA ASN A 133 15.34 20.64 12.72
C ASN A 133 16.77 20.72 13.26
N ASP A 134 16.94 21.34 14.43
CA ASP A 134 18.19 21.32 15.16
C ASP A 134 18.40 19.92 15.80
N PRO A 135 19.48 19.19 15.44
CA PRO A 135 19.75 17.88 16.00
C PRO A 135 19.94 17.90 17.52
N LYS A 136 20.51 18.98 18.07
CA LYS A 136 20.79 19.09 19.51
C LYS A 136 19.51 19.25 20.31
N ALA A 137 18.65 20.19 19.93
CA ALA A 137 17.32 20.33 20.54
C ALA A 137 16.48 19.05 20.42
N ALA A 138 16.58 18.31 19.29
CA ALA A 138 15.86 17.05 19.11
C ALA A 138 16.38 15.91 20.00
N GLU A 139 17.70 15.86 20.24
CA GLU A 139 18.31 14.93 21.20
C GLU A 139 17.88 15.24 22.62
N GLU A 140 18.00 16.51 23.04
CA GLU A 140 17.63 16.97 24.39
C GLU A 140 16.16 16.67 24.69
N ALA A 141 15.25 17.03 23.77
CA ALA A 141 13.82 16.74 23.90
C ALA A 141 13.51 15.23 23.94
N PHE A 142 14.29 14.40 23.24
CA PHE A 142 14.15 12.95 23.31
C PHE A 142 14.61 12.39 24.65
N ARG A 143 15.82 12.75 25.10
CA ARG A 143 16.38 12.28 26.38
C ARG A 143 15.51 12.73 27.56
N SER A 144 15.09 13.99 27.59
CA SER A 144 14.19 14.52 28.61
C SER A 144 12.86 13.76 28.65
N ARG A 145 12.24 13.50 27.49
CA ARG A 145 10.98 12.74 27.47
C ARG A 145 11.14 11.27 27.89
N VAL A 146 12.28 10.66 27.60
CA VAL A 146 12.59 9.30 28.06
C VAL A 146 12.75 9.26 29.58
N ASP A 147 13.44 10.24 30.15
CA ASP A 147 13.64 10.42 31.60
C ASP A 147 12.32 10.66 32.34
N GLU A 148 11.46 11.54 31.83
CA GLU A 148 10.10 11.77 32.36
C GLU A 148 9.24 10.48 32.41
N LEU A 149 9.49 9.56 31.48
CA LEU A 149 8.80 8.26 31.41
C LEU A 149 9.52 7.17 32.25
N GLY A 150 10.49 7.56 33.08
CA GLY A 150 11.29 6.68 33.93
C GLY A 150 12.20 5.74 33.15
N GLY A 151 12.59 6.12 31.92
CA GLY A 151 13.47 5.33 31.07
C GLY A 151 14.88 5.90 31.01
N VAL A 152 15.81 5.09 30.51
CA VAL A 152 17.21 5.46 30.26
C VAL A 152 17.56 5.18 28.81
N VAL A 153 18.09 6.18 28.11
CA VAL A 153 18.67 6.01 26.76
C VAL A 153 20.02 5.31 26.91
N LEU A 154 20.21 4.20 26.20
CA LEU A 154 21.41 3.37 26.30
C LEU A 154 22.53 3.81 25.35
N GLU A 155 22.21 4.56 24.29
CA GLU A 155 23.22 5.13 23.41
C GLU A 155 23.98 6.29 24.05
N THR A 156 25.30 6.26 23.85
CA THR A 156 26.20 7.38 24.18
C THR A 156 26.11 8.51 23.15
N THR A 157 25.70 8.23 21.90
CA THR A 157 25.69 9.19 20.80
C THR A 157 24.33 9.27 20.11
N TRP A 158 23.97 10.46 19.64
CA TRP A 158 22.75 10.69 18.89
C TRP A 158 22.81 10.14 17.48
N LEU A 159 22.04 9.08 17.22
CA LEU A 159 21.89 8.45 15.90
C LEU A 159 21.03 9.27 14.91
N GLY A 160 20.39 10.36 15.36
CA GLY A 160 19.52 11.22 14.57
C GLY A 160 18.03 11.01 14.83
N LYS A 161 17.23 12.03 14.48
CA LYS A 161 15.77 12.10 14.79
C LYS A 161 14.90 11.03 14.11
N ASN A 162 15.39 10.43 13.03
CA ASN A 162 14.67 9.43 12.23
C ASN A 162 15.12 7.99 12.53
N LYS A 163 16.14 7.80 13.37
CA LYS A 163 16.63 6.48 13.79
C LYS A 163 15.96 6.08 15.10
N GLY A 164 15.82 4.76 15.31
CA GLY A 164 15.41 4.24 16.62
C GLY A 164 16.59 4.30 17.58
N HIS A 165 16.31 4.57 18.85
CA HIS A 165 17.30 4.61 19.93
C HIS A 165 16.91 3.57 20.98
N ARG A 166 17.88 2.83 21.50
CA ARG A 166 17.73 1.83 22.55
C ARG A 166 17.44 2.53 23.87
N VAL A 167 16.29 2.21 24.43
CA VAL A 167 15.83 2.72 25.72
C VAL A 167 15.51 1.54 26.60
N ARG A 168 15.93 1.61 27.87
CA ARG A 168 15.48 0.72 28.94
C ARG A 168 14.41 1.45 29.75
N CYS A 169 13.19 0.91 29.84
CA CYS A 169 12.15 1.53 30.69
C CYS A 169 12.34 1.19 32.18
N ALA A 170 11.57 1.85 33.06
CA ALA A 170 11.55 1.59 34.50
C ALA A 170 11.36 0.12 34.89
N GLN A 171 10.63 -0.65 34.08
CA GLN A 171 10.40 -2.08 34.28
C GLN A 171 11.53 -2.98 33.72
N GLY A 172 12.67 -2.41 33.33
CA GLY A 172 13.84 -3.13 32.82
C GLY A 172 13.78 -3.57 31.35
N HIS A 173 12.65 -3.43 30.67
CA HIS A 173 12.55 -3.81 29.25
C HIS A 173 13.35 -2.89 28.33
N GLU A 174 14.11 -3.50 27.40
CA GLU A 174 14.78 -2.78 26.32
C GLU A 174 13.90 -2.69 25.06
N SER A 175 13.85 -1.51 24.45
CA SER A 175 13.09 -1.22 23.23
C SER A 175 13.85 -0.21 22.36
N THR A 176 13.52 -0.12 21.08
CA THR A 176 14.16 0.80 20.13
C THR A 176 13.17 1.85 19.56
N PRO A 177 12.51 2.66 20.40
CA PRO A 177 11.55 3.64 19.91
C PRO A 177 12.21 4.72 19.03
N ARG A 178 11.46 5.25 18.08
CA ARG A 178 11.86 6.45 17.32
C ARG A 178 11.53 7.70 18.14
N PRO A 179 12.35 8.76 18.09
CA PRO A 179 12.09 9.99 18.84
C PRO A 179 10.67 10.50 18.65
N SER A 180 10.25 10.69 17.39
CA SER A 180 8.92 11.22 17.08
C SER A 180 7.77 10.40 17.70
N HIS A 181 7.92 9.09 17.86
CA HIS A 181 6.92 8.25 18.54
C HIS A 181 6.88 8.51 20.04
N VAL A 182 8.03 8.69 20.68
CA VAL A 182 8.13 9.02 22.10
C VAL A 182 7.51 10.39 22.38
N GLN A 183 7.82 11.40 21.56
CA GLN A 183 7.22 12.73 21.70
C GLN A 183 5.70 12.75 21.42
N GLN A 184 5.20 11.91 20.52
CA GLN A 184 3.76 11.75 20.26
C GLN A 184 3.02 10.95 21.35
N GLY A 185 3.67 10.59 22.46
CA GLY A 185 3.03 9.85 23.54
C GLY A 185 2.78 8.38 23.22
N LYS A 186 3.38 7.83 22.16
CA LYS A 186 3.31 6.38 21.89
C LYS A 186 4.13 5.57 22.90
N GLY A 187 4.86 6.20 23.84
CA GLY A 187 5.62 5.50 24.88
C GLY A 187 6.98 4.96 24.42
N ILE A 188 7.81 4.60 25.41
CA ILE A 188 9.22 4.19 25.24
C ILE A 188 9.43 2.67 25.20
N CYS A 189 8.45 1.89 25.67
CA CYS A 189 8.54 0.45 25.77
C CYS A 189 7.34 -0.21 25.10
N ARG A 190 7.60 -1.11 24.14
CA ARG A 190 6.54 -1.86 23.45
C ARG A 190 5.84 -2.86 24.37
N VAL A 191 6.55 -3.43 25.34
CA VAL A 191 6.00 -4.40 26.29
C VAL A 191 5.02 -3.71 27.24
N CYS A 192 5.47 -2.64 27.92
CA CYS A 192 4.61 -1.87 28.83
C CYS A 192 3.43 -1.20 28.10
N ALA A 193 3.61 -0.86 26.82
CA ALA A 193 2.53 -0.33 25.98
C ALA A 193 1.62 -1.41 25.36
N GLY A 194 1.75 -2.69 25.73
CA GLY A 194 0.91 -3.78 25.23
C GLY A 194 1.06 -4.07 23.73
N ARG A 195 2.17 -3.67 23.12
CA ARG A 195 2.47 -3.79 21.68
C ARG A 195 3.63 -4.74 21.41
N ASP A 196 3.94 -5.61 22.36
CA ASP A 196 4.93 -6.67 22.15
C ASP A 196 4.33 -7.82 21.31
N PRO A 197 4.89 -8.11 20.12
CA PRO A 197 4.35 -9.17 19.27
C PRO A 197 4.37 -10.55 19.93
N ARG A 198 5.37 -10.84 20.77
CA ARG A 198 5.47 -12.14 21.47
C ARG A 198 4.38 -12.28 22.53
N ALA A 199 4.16 -11.24 23.33
CA ALA A 199 3.04 -11.22 24.27
C ALA A 199 1.68 -11.35 23.56
N ALA A 200 1.49 -10.66 22.42
CA ALA A 200 0.27 -10.75 21.62
C ALA A 200 0.03 -12.16 21.05
N GLU A 201 1.08 -12.79 20.51
CA GLU A 201 1.03 -14.18 20.04
C GLU A 201 0.67 -15.14 21.17
N ALA A 202 1.36 -15.05 22.31
CA ALA A 202 1.11 -15.92 23.46
C ALA A 202 -0.34 -15.77 23.98
N ALA A 203 -0.84 -14.54 24.08
CA ALA A 203 -2.22 -14.28 24.48
C ALA A 203 -3.24 -14.84 23.47
N PHE A 204 -2.94 -14.76 22.17
CA PHE A 204 -3.77 -15.37 21.13
C PHE A 204 -3.80 -16.90 21.26
N GLN A 205 -2.64 -17.55 21.31
CA GLN A 205 -2.55 -19.00 21.45
C GLN A 205 -3.25 -19.51 22.72
N ALA A 206 -3.06 -18.82 23.86
CA ALA A 206 -3.73 -19.15 25.11
C ALA A 206 -5.26 -19.04 24.99
N ARG A 207 -5.77 -18.00 24.32
CA ARG A 207 -7.20 -17.82 24.11
C ARG A 207 -7.78 -18.88 23.16
N VAL A 208 -7.06 -19.22 22.09
CA VAL A 208 -7.45 -20.29 21.16
C VAL A 208 -7.54 -21.63 21.88
N LYS A 209 -6.53 -21.98 22.67
CA LYS A 209 -6.52 -23.19 23.51
C LYS A 209 -7.67 -23.21 24.52
N LYS A 210 -7.94 -22.08 25.18
CA LYS A 210 -9.06 -21.95 26.15
C LYS A 210 -10.43 -22.20 25.49
N LEU A 211 -10.57 -21.85 24.22
CA LEU A 211 -11.79 -22.10 23.42
C LEU A 211 -11.79 -23.49 22.76
N GLY A 212 -10.85 -24.37 23.14
CA GLY A 212 -10.73 -25.74 22.64
C GLY A 212 -10.23 -25.84 21.20
N GLY A 213 -9.67 -24.75 20.65
CA GLY A 213 -9.10 -24.75 19.31
C GLY A 213 -7.58 -24.92 19.30
N ILE A 214 -7.04 -25.06 18.09
CA ILE A 214 -5.61 -25.10 17.81
C ILE A 214 -5.27 -24.08 16.71
N VAL A 215 -4.12 -23.42 16.85
CA VAL A 215 -3.54 -22.58 15.78
C VAL A 215 -2.77 -23.49 14.83
N LEU A 216 -2.98 -23.31 13.53
CA LEU A 216 -2.37 -24.15 12.49
C LEU A 216 -1.13 -23.48 11.84
N GLU A 217 -0.98 -22.17 11.95
CA GLU A 217 0.22 -21.49 11.48
C GLU A 217 1.46 -21.90 12.28
N PRO A 218 2.59 -22.14 11.60
CA PRO A 218 3.87 -22.32 12.26
C PRO A 218 4.50 -21.01 12.73
N VAL A 219 4.00 -19.86 12.27
CA VAL A 219 4.60 -18.54 12.53
C VAL A 219 3.54 -17.47 12.81
N TRP A 220 3.89 -16.51 13.66
CA TRP A 220 3.06 -15.35 13.94
C TRP A 220 3.01 -14.38 12.75
N LEU A 221 1.85 -14.27 12.13
CA LEU A 221 1.61 -13.35 11.01
C LEU A 221 1.43 -11.88 11.44
N GLY A 222 1.15 -11.61 12.73
CA GLY A 222 0.89 -10.27 13.25
C GLY A 222 -0.51 -10.11 13.86
N ALA A 223 -0.68 -9.16 14.78
CA ALA A 223 -1.93 -9.01 15.54
C ALA A 223 -3.16 -8.57 14.70
N GLY A 224 -2.94 -8.01 13.51
CA GLY A 224 -4.00 -7.60 12.58
C GLY A 224 -4.34 -8.64 11.51
N GLU A 225 -3.52 -9.68 11.37
CA GLU A 225 -3.70 -10.72 10.36
C GLU A 225 -4.62 -11.83 10.86
N GLY A 226 -5.29 -12.52 9.94
CA GLY A 226 -6.08 -13.70 10.28
C GLY A 226 -5.19 -14.94 10.34
N HIS A 227 -5.24 -15.68 11.44
CA HIS A 227 -4.56 -16.96 11.61
C HIS A 227 -5.53 -18.11 11.40
N ARG A 228 -5.14 -19.12 10.64
CA ARG A 228 -5.84 -20.39 10.51
C ARG A 228 -5.88 -21.10 11.86
N VAL A 229 -7.09 -21.25 12.35
CA VAL A 229 -7.38 -22.00 13.57
C VAL A 229 -8.35 -23.12 13.24
N ARG A 230 -8.20 -24.26 13.91
CA ARG A 230 -9.20 -25.32 13.95
C ARG A 230 -9.93 -25.23 15.28
N CYS A 231 -11.25 -25.06 15.29
CA CYS A 231 -12.01 -24.99 16.54
C CYS A 231 -12.24 -26.39 17.16
N ALA A 232 -12.82 -26.43 18.36
CA ALA A 232 -13.15 -27.67 19.06
C ALA A 232 -14.04 -28.64 18.27
N GLN A 233 -14.87 -28.10 17.35
CA GLN A 233 -15.75 -28.88 16.48
C GLN A 233 -15.06 -29.32 15.16
N GLY A 234 -13.76 -29.07 15.01
CA GLY A 234 -12.98 -29.47 13.84
C GLY A 234 -13.02 -28.52 12.64
N HIS A 235 -13.81 -27.44 12.68
CA HIS A 235 -13.86 -26.46 11.59
C HIS A 235 -12.59 -25.61 11.52
N GLU A 236 -12.04 -25.45 10.31
CA GLU A 236 -10.95 -24.53 10.03
C GLU A 236 -11.48 -23.13 9.64
N SER A 237 -10.87 -22.08 10.17
CA SER A 237 -11.20 -20.70 9.80
C SER A 237 -10.03 -19.75 10.03
N ALA A 238 -10.05 -18.58 9.38
CA ALA A 238 -9.05 -17.53 9.61
C ALA A 238 -9.54 -16.58 10.71
N ALA A 239 -9.06 -16.77 11.94
CA ALA A 239 -9.42 -15.98 13.10
C ALA A 239 -8.39 -14.88 13.35
N ARG A 240 -8.85 -13.62 13.40
CA ARG A 240 -7.98 -12.50 13.77
C ARG A 240 -7.77 -12.49 15.29
N PRO A 241 -6.54 -12.27 15.78
CA PRO A 241 -6.26 -12.20 17.21
C PRO A 241 -7.22 -11.27 17.95
N SER A 242 -7.30 -10.02 17.53
CA SER A 242 -8.13 -8.98 18.16
C SER A 242 -9.60 -9.40 18.29
N ASP A 243 -10.18 -10.01 17.25
CA ASP A 243 -11.56 -10.51 17.26
C ASP A 243 -11.73 -11.65 18.29
N VAL A 244 -10.77 -12.56 18.37
CA VAL A 244 -10.77 -13.69 19.32
C VAL A 244 -10.63 -13.22 20.76
N GLN A 245 -9.79 -12.21 21.02
CA GLN A 245 -9.66 -11.60 22.35
C GLN A 245 -10.91 -10.81 22.75
N GLN A 246 -11.59 -10.15 21.81
CA GLN A 246 -12.86 -9.48 22.03
C GLN A 246 -14.06 -10.43 22.17
N GLY A 247 -13.86 -11.75 22.06
CA GLY A 247 -14.90 -12.73 22.29
C GLY A 247 -15.81 -13.01 21.09
N ARG A 248 -15.42 -12.62 19.87
CA ARG A 248 -16.20 -12.93 18.65
C ARG A 248 -16.18 -14.42 18.24
N GLY A 249 -15.43 -15.24 18.97
CA GLY A 249 -15.31 -16.68 18.76
C GLY A 249 -14.18 -17.06 17.81
N LEU A 250 -13.84 -18.36 17.78
CA LEU A 250 -12.80 -18.91 16.90
C LEU A 250 -13.30 -19.25 15.50
N CYS A 251 -14.57 -19.65 15.38
CA CYS A 251 -15.11 -20.24 14.17
C CYS A 251 -16.41 -19.55 13.79
N ARG A 252 -16.52 -19.16 12.53
CA ARG A 252 -17.70 -18.49 11.96
C ARG A 252 -18.89 -19.43 11.91
N THR A 253 -18.68 -20.69 11.53
CA THR A 253 -19.71 -21.74 11.52
C THR A 253 -20.31 -21.94 12.91
N CYS A 254 -19.45 -22.10 13.94
CA CYS A 254 -19.91 -22.25 15.32
C CYS A 254 -20.57 -20.98 15.87
N ALA A 255 -20.26 -19.80 15.31
CA ALA A 255 -20.90 -18.54 15.66
C ALA A 255 -22.22 -18.29 14.88
N GLY A 256 -22.79 -19.33 14.23
CA GLY A 256 -24.03 -19.24 13.47
C GLY A 256 -23.91 -18.49 12.14
N LYS A 257 -22.68 -18.28 11.66
CA LYS A 257 -22.37 -17.66 10.35
C LYS A 257 -21.92 -18.73 9.38
N ALA A 258 -22.76 -19.75 9.19
CA ALA A 258 -22.52 -20.86 8.28
C ALA A 258 -22.49 -20.39 6.82
N TRP A 259 -23.25 -19.33 6.50
CA TRP A 259 -23.44 -18.85 5.13
C TRP A 259 -23.83 -19.98 4.19
N ASP A 260 -24.85 -20.73 4.60
CA ASP A 260 -25.41 -21.90 3.94
C ASP A 260 -26.57 -21.53 3.00
N VAL A 261 -26.85 -20.24 2.81
CA VAL A 261 -27.88 -19.78 1.87
C VAL A 261 -27.30 -18.77 0.89
N PHE A 262 -27.57 -18.97 -0.40
CA PHE A 262 -27.33 -18.01 -1.49
C PHE A 262 -28.68 -17.60 -2.09
N TYR A 263 -28.87 -16.30 -2.34
CA TYR A 263 -30.08 -15.77 -2.96
C TYR A 263 -29.79 -14.77 -4.07
N VAL A 264 -30.73 -14.66 -5.00
CA VAL A 264 -30.81 -13.63 -6.03
C VAL A 264 -32.20 -13.04 -5.98
N VAL A 265 -32.30 -11.72 -5.83
CA VAL A 265 -33.54 -10.95 -5.80
C VAL A 265 -33.47 -9.84 -6.84
N ALA A 266 -34.62 -9.42 -7.36
CA ALA A 266 -34.73 -8.32 -8.32
C ALA A 266 -35.65 -7.22 -7.82
N ASP A 267 -35.30 -6.01 -8.25
CA ASP A 267 -36.18 -4.86 -8.32
C ASP A 267 -36.55 -4.69 -9.80
N ASP A 268 -37.72 -5.21 -10.16
CA ASP A 268 -38.22 -5.22 -11.54
C ASP A 268 -38.58 -3.82 -12.03
N LEU A 269 -38.79 -2.84 -11.14
CA LEU A 269 -39.09 -1.46 -11.52
C LEU A 269 -37.83 -0.70 -11.95
N ASN A 270 -36.70 -1.00 -11.34
CA ASN A 270 -35.42 -0.32 -11.60
C ASN A 270 -34.45 -1.14 -12.46
N ASP A 271 -34.85 -2.33 -12.94
CA ASP A 271 -34.02 -3.24 -13.71
C ASP A 271 -32.69 -3.59 -12.98
N VAL A 272 -32.76 -3.81 -11.66
CA VAL A 272 -31.59 -4.14 -10.83
C VAL A 272 -31.76 -5.50 -10.19
N VAL A 273 -30.71 -6.32 -10.28
CA VAL A 273 -30.60 -7.59 -9.55
C VAL A 273 -29.60 -7.46 -8.42
N LYS A 274 -29.92 -8.09 -7.30
CA LYS A 274 -29.06 -8.22 -6.14
C LYS A 274 -28.86 -9.69 -5.82
N PHE A 275 -27.62 -10.10 -5.62
CA PHE A 275 -27.32 -11.39 -4.99
C PHE A 275 -26.71 -11.21 -3.60
N GLY A 276 -26.63 -12.31 -2.85
CA GLY A 276 -25.90 -12.34 -1.58
C GLY A 276 -26.07 -13.65 -0.83
N ILE A 277 -25.40 -13.72 0.32
CA ILE A 277 -25.43 -14.88 1.22
C ILE A 277 -26.07 -14.56 2.58
N THR A 278 -26.65 -15.56 3.23
CA THR A 278 -27.15 -15.50 4.62
C THR A 278 -26.98 -16.85 5.32
N SER A 279 -27.25 -16.92 6.62
CA SER A 279 -27.17 -18.16 7.40
C SER A 279 -28.53 -18.57 7.95
N GLY A 280 -28.86 -19.86 7.89
CA GLY A 280 -30.12 -20.40 8.37
C GLY A 280 -31.33 -19.83 7.63
N ASP A 281 -32.39 -19.49 8.35
CA ASP A 281 -33.64 -18.99 7.76
C ASP A 281 -33.43 -17.70 6.95
N PRO A 282 -33.66 -17.71 5.61
CA PRO A 282 -33.46 -16.54 4.76
C PRO A 282 -34.58 -15.51 4.87
N ARG A 283 -35.76 -15.87 5.40
CA ARG A 283 -36.96 -15.02 5.38
C ARG A 283 -36.74 -13.62 6.00
N PRO A 284 -36.06 -13.44 7.15
CA PRO A 284 -35.80 -12.11 7.69
C PRO A 284 -34.95 -11.24 6.75
N ARG A 285 -33.96 -11.83 6.08
CA ARG A 285 -33.08 -11.13 5.15
C ARG A 285 -33.82 -10.75 3.87
N LEU A 286 -34.61 -11.67 3.31
CA LEU A 286 -35.43 -11.41 2.12
C LEU A 286 -36.51 -10.36 2.39
N ARG A 287 -37.16 -10.40 3.56
CA ARG A 287 -38.11 -9.34 3.97
C ARG A 287 -37.47 -7.96 4.08
N HIS A 288 -36.21 -7.88 4.47
CA HIS A 288 -35.50 -6.61 4.50
C HIS A 288 -35.28 -6.07 3.08
N HIS A 289 -34.80 -6.91 2.17
CA HIS A 289 -34.63 -6.53 0.76
C HIS A 289 -35.94 -6.15 0.07
N ALA A 290 -37.03 -6.86 0.36
CA ALA A 290 -38.36 -6.54 -0.16
C ALA A 290 -38.83 -5.13 0.25
N ARG A 291 -38.46 -4.65 1.44
CA ARG A 291 -38.75 -3.26 1.87
C ARG A 291 -37.98 -2.21 1.07
N ASP A 292 -36.86 -2.61 0.48
CA ASP A 292 -35.99 -1.75 -0.32
C ASP A 292 -36.26 -1.88 -1.84
N GLY A 293 -37.38 -2.50 -2.23
CA GLY A 293 -37.80 -2.68 -3.64
C GLY A 293 -37.37 -4.01 -4.28
N PHE A 294 -36.66 -4.87 -3.55
CA PHE A 294 -36.20 -6.18 -4.05
C PHE A 294 -37.09 -7.31 -3.55
N ASP A 295 -38.36 -7.31 -3.94
CA ASP A 295 -39.39 -8.25 -3.47
C ASP A 295 -39.53 -9.51 -4.34
N HIS A 296 -39.02 -9.48 -5.58
CA HIS A 296 -38.98 -10.63 -6.46
C HIS A 296 -37.77 -11.53 -6.16
N VAL A 297 -38.00 -12.69 -5.55
CA VAL A 297 -36.96 -13.71 -5.33
C VAL A 297 -36.78 -14.57 -6.59
N ILE A 298 -35.69 -14.36 -7.32
CA ILE A 298 -35.39 -15.11 -8.56
C ILE A 298 -34.76 -16.47 -8.24
N ARG A 299 -33.83 -16.50 -7.28
CA ARG A 299 -33.13 -17.74 -6.90
C ARG A 299 -32.94 -17.78 -5.40
N LEU A 300 -33.15 -18.95 -4.82
CA LEU A 300 -32.88 -19.24 -3.42
C LEU A 300 -32.32 -20.66 -3.32
N VAL A 301 -31.11 -20.77 -2.81
CA VAL A 301 -30.41 -22.04 -2.60
C VAL A 301 -30.05 -22.13 -1.13
N GLU A 302 -30.67 -23.07 -0.41
CA GLU A 302 -30.50 -23.27 1.02
C GLU A 302 -29.69 -24.54 1.32
N GLY A 303 -29.10 -24.62 2.50
CA GLY A 303 -28.37 -25.81 2.96
C GLY A 303 -27.05 -26.06 2.22
N LEU A 304 -26.43 -25.02 1.66
CA LEU A 304 -25.13 -25.11 1.00
C LEU A 304 -24.04 -25.54 2.00
N PRO A 305 -23.28 -26.61 1.71
CA PRO A 305 -22.32 -27.15 2.67
C PRO A 305 -21.04 -26.30 2.74
N GLY A 306 -20.45 -26.22 3.94
CA GLY A 306 -19.12 -25.65 4.14
C GLY A 306 -19.02 -24.19 3.72
N ASP A 307 -18.10 -23.88 2.79
CA ASP A 307 -17.87 -22.53 2.27
C ASP A 307 -18.41 -22.31 0.85
N VAL A 308 -19.37 -23.14 0.43
CA VAL A 308 -19.92 -23.12 -0.93
C VAL A 308 -20.58 -21.77 -1.26
N ALA A 309 -21.48 -21.23 -0.44
CA ALA A 309 -22.13 -19.96 -0.75
C ALA A 309 -21.13 -18.78 -0.85
N PRO A 310 -20.17 -18.61 0.10
CA PRO A 310 -19.12 -17.59 -0.02
C PRO A 310 -18.20 -17.77 -1.24
N ARG A 311 -17.92 -19.00 -1.66
CA ARG A 311 -17.14 -19.24 -2.88
C ARG A 311 -17.95 -18.93 -4.13
N LEU A 312 -19.24 -19.28 -4.15
CA LEU A 312 -20.15 -18.93 -5.23
C LEU A 312 -20.25 -17.40 -5.38
N GLU A 313 -20.47 -16.67 -4.28
CA GLU A 313 -20.53 -15.20 -4.28
C GLU A 313 -19.24 -14.57 -4.87
N ARG A 314 -18.06 -15.04 -4.42
CA ARG A 314 -16.78 -14.58 -4.99
C ARG A 314 -16.62 -14.94 -6.46
N THR A 315 -17.12 -16.09 -6.88
CA THR A 315 -17.07 -16.55 -8.28
C THR A 315 -17.95 -15.68 -9.17
N VAL A 316 -19.18 -15.36 -8.72
CA VAL A 316 -20.09 -14.44 -9.42
C VAL A 316 -19.45 -13.05 -9.54
N LEU A 317 -18.90 -12.50 -8.45
CA LEU A 317 -18.22 -11.22 -8.48
C LEU A 317 -17.00 -11.20 -9.42
N ALA A 318 -16.23 -12.28 -9.47
CA ALA A 318 -15.10 -12.40 -10.38
C ALA A 318 -15.56 -12.46 -11.84
N ALA A 319 -16.58 -13.27 -12.15
CA ALA A 319 -17.12 -13.41 -13.50
C ALA A 319 -17.72 -12.09 -14.02
N LEU A 320 -18.45 -11.35 -13.18
CA LEU A 320 -18.97 -10.02 -13.53
C LEU A 320 -17.84 -9.03 -13.83
N ARG A 321 -16.77 -9.06 -13.03
CA ARG A 321 -15.59 -8.23 -13.28
C ARG A 321 -14.91 -8.58 -14.61
N ASP A 322 -14.77 -9.87 -14.90
CA ASP A 322 -14.16 -10.35 -16.14
C ASP A 322 -15.01 -9.99 -17.37
N ALA A 323 -16.34 -9.99 -17.21
CA ALA A 323 -17.30 -9.48 -18.20
C ALA A 323 -17.35 -7.94 -18.28
N ARG A 324 -16.53 -7.23 -17.47
CA ARG A 324 -16.48 -5.76 -17.35
C ARG A 324 -17.79 -5.12 -16.90
N GLU A 325 -18.60 -5.87 -16.17
CA GLU A 325 -19.83 -5.35 -15.57
C GLU A 325 -19.51 -4.58 -14.29
N SER A 326 -20.19 -3.45 -14.11
CA SER A 326 -20.04 -2.59 -12.93
C SER A 326 -21.31 -2.59 -12.09
N PRO A 327 -21.19 -2.60 -10.75
CA PRO A 327 -22.36 -2.56 -9.90
C PRO A 327 -23.05 -1.19 -9.96
N VAL A 328 -24.39 -1.20 -9.87
CA VAL A 328 -25.23 0.00 -9.83
C VAL A 328 -25.10 0.69 -8.46
N ARG A 329 -25.02 -0.10 -7.39
CA ARG A 329 -24.75 0.38 -6.03
C ARG A 329 -24.05 -0.71 -5.21
N GLY A 330 -23.20 -0.33 -4.26
CA GLY A 330 -22.46 -1.30 -3.45
C GLY A 330 -21.66 -2.31 -4.29
N ALA A 331 -21.39 -3.49 -3.73
CA ALA A 331 -20.65 -4.55 -4.42
C ALA A 331 -21.55 -5.62 -5.06
N GLU A 332 -22.83 -5.66 -4.73
CA GLU A 332 -23.72 -6.82 -4.94
C GLU A 332 -24.94 -6.51 -5.82
N TYR A 333 -25.06 -5.28 -6.32
CA TYR A 333 -26.21 -4.83 -7.11
C TYR A 333 -25.78 -4.56 -8.54
N PHE A 334 -26.37 -5.25 -9.50
CA PHE A 334 -25.99 -5.16 -10.91
C PHE A 334 -27.22 -4.98 -11.79
N PRO A 335 -27.05 -4.46 -13.01
CA PRO A 335 -28.17 -4.35 -13.95
C PRO A 335 -28.75 -5.73 -14.31
N VAL A 336 -30.06 -5.81 -14.56
CA VAL A 336 -30.79 -7.06 -14.82
C VAL A 336 -30.22 -7.87 -15.99
N ARG A 337 -29.57 -7.24 -16.97
CA ARG A 337 -28.87 -7.95 -18.08
C ARG A 337 -27.81 -8.96 -17.60
N THR A 338 -27.27 -8.76 -16.40
CA THR A 338 -26.26 -9.65 -15.80
C THR A 338 -26.87 -10.91 -15.18
N LEU A 339 -28.21 -10.96 -15.05
CA LEU A 339 -28.94 -12.04 -14.40
C LEU A 339 -28.62 -13.41 -15.01
N ALA A 340 -28.57 -13.52 -16.33
CA ALA A 340 -28.30 -14.79 -17.01
C ALA A 340 -26.93 -15.36 -16.62
N LEU A 341 -25.91 -14.51 -16.50
CA LEU A 341 -24.57 -14.93 -16.06
C LEU A 341 -24.58 -15.38 -14.59
N ILE A 342 -25.26 -14.61 -13.73
CA ILE A 342 -25.40 -14.94 -12.30
C ILE A 342 -26.07 -16.31 -12.14
N LEU A 343 -27.22 -16.51 -12.80
CA LEU A 343 -27.98 -17.76 -12.74
C LEU A 343 -27.21 -18.96 -13.30
N ALA A 344 -26.51 -18.80 -14.43
CA ALA A 344 -25.70 -19.86 -14.99
C ALA A 344 -24.63 -20.37 -14.01
N LEU A 345 -24.00 -19.46 -13.26
CA LEU A 345 -23.01 -19.81 -12.23
C LEU A 345 -23.67 -20.44 -11.01
N THR A 346 -24.77 -19.87 -10.52
CA THR A 346 -25.52 -20.43 -9.38
C THR A 346 -25.98 -21.85 -9.67
N ASP A 347 -26.57 -22.08 -10.85
CA ASP A 347 -27.15 -23.36 -11.21
C ASP A 347 -26.09 -24.42 -11.49
N GLY A 348 -24.98 -24.05 -12.14
CA GLY A 348 -23.85 -24.95 -12.35
C GLY A 348 -23.23 -25.48 -11.04
N TRP A 349 -23.24 -24.68 -9.99
CA TRP A 349 -22.75 -25.09 -8.67
C TRP A 349 -23.73 -26.05 -7.97
N THR A 350 -25.05 -25.79 -8.07
CA THR A 350 -26.07 -26.68 -7.47
C THR A 350 -26.13 -28.06 -8.15
N ALA A 351 -25.96 -28.12 -9.46
CA ALA A 351 -25.91 -29.37 -10.23
C ALA A 351 -24.66 -30.22 -9.89
N SER A 352 -23.54 -29.56 -9.55
CA SER A 352 -22.28 -30.24 -9.21
C SER A 352 -22.21 -30.71 -7.75
N SER A 353 -23.12 -30.25 -6.88
CA SER A 353 -23.12 -30.53 -5.44
C SER A 353 -24.02 -31.69 -4.98
N VAL A 354 -24.71 -32.40 -5.89
CA VAL A 354 -25.47 -33.61 -5.53
C VAL A 354 -24.48 -34.77 -5.31
N PRO A 355 -24.36 -35.33 -4.10
CA PRO A 355 -23.53 -36.50 -3.88
C PRO A 355 -24.14 -37.71 -4.62
N LYS A 356 -23.37 -38.38 -5.48
CA LYS A 356 -23.73 -39.73 -5.94
C LYS A 356 -23.84 -40.64 -4.70
N PRO A 357 -24.88 -41.48 -4.57
CA PRO A 357 -24.96 -42.43 -3.47
C PRO A 357 -23.80 -43.44 -3.59
N SER A 358 -22.93 -43.48 -2.57
CA SER A 358 -21.88 -44.49 -2.47
C SER A 358 -22.48 -45.86 -2.14
N PRO A 359 -21.95 -46.96 -2.71
CA PRO A 359 -22.40 -48.31 -2.38
C PRO A 359 -22.01 -48.65 -0.94
N ALA A 360 -22.95 -49.29 -0.21
CA ALA A 360 -22.81 -49.67 1.18
C ALA A 360 -21.52 -50.48 1.43
N GLY A 361 -20.61 -49.92 2.22
CA GLY A 361 -19.38 -50.58 2.65
C GLY A 361 -19.64 -51.52 3.83
N ALA A 362 -19.23 -52.78 3.66
CA ALA A 362 -19.24 -53.86 4.64
C ALA A 362 -18.63 -53.48 6.01
N PRO A 363 -19.04 -54.16 7.10
CA PRO A 363 -18.62 -53.79 8.46
C PRO A 363 -17.13 -54.05 8.68
N ARG A 364 -16.45 -53.07 9.29
CA ARG A 364 -15.04 -53.15 9.68
C ARG A 364 -14.87 -54.10 10.86
N GLN A 365 -13.99 -55.09 10.70
CA GLN A 365 -13.52 -55.94 11.80
C GLN A 365 -12.56 -55.13 12.70
N ASP A 366 -12.78 -55.23 14.01
CA ASP A 366 -11.99 -54.63 15.08
C ASP A 366 -10.84 -55.58 15.48
N PRO A 367 -9.56 -55.22 15.27
CA PRO A 367 -8.44 -56.05 15.70
C PRO A 367 -7.75 -55.39 16.89
N ARG A 368 -8.31 -55.58 18.10
CA ARG A 368 -7.56 -55.50 19.38
C ARG A 368 -8.40 -55.93 20.59
N ARG A 369 -8.64 -57.23 20.70
CA ARG A 369 -8.79 -57.91 22.00
C ARG A 369 -8.09 -59.26 21.94
N GLU A 370 -7.53 -59.62 23.09
CA GLU A 370 -6.92 -60.91 23.44
C GLU A 370 -5.49 -61.13 22.95
N HIS A 371 -4.54 -60.99 23.88
CA HIS A 371 -3.46 -61.96 24.12
C HIS A 371 -3.01 -61.86 25.59
N ALA A 372 -3.62 -62.72 26.42
CA ALA A 372 -3.03 -63.33 27.61
C ALA A 372 -3.73 -64.70 27.74
N PRO A 373 -2.99 -65.81 27.66
CA PRO A 373 -2.58 -66.54 28.88
C PRO A 373 -1.21 -67.24 28.69
N ARG A 374 -0.48 -67.78 29.67
CA ARG A 374 -0.68 -68.20 31.06
C ARG A 374 0.56 -67.85 31.89
#